data_AF-A0A8J8SLH4-F1
#
_entry.id   AF-A0A8J8SLH4-F1
#
_cell.length_a   1.000
_cell.length_b   1.000
_cell.length_c   1.000
_cell.angle_alpha   90.00
_cell.angle_beta   90.00
_cell.angle_gamma   90.00
#
_symmetry.space_group_name_H-M   'P 1'
#
loop_
_entity.id
_entity.type
_entity.pdbx_description
1 polymer ?
#
loop_
_entity_poly.entity_id
_entity_poly.type
_entity_poly.pdbx_seq_one_letter_code
_entity_poly.pdbx_strand_id
1 'polypeptide(L)'
;MPRKPALSPDKLKDLGTDKLAQLVLEEAERNAGFRRQVKAAMAGAGGPSAIVKVIDRRLSGLERAKSFIEWDKARALRDDLRSLTTTITSELAPAEPALAMDRLLRFIATHECVFARIDDSSGSIQDVYYEAISSFGDLVPSLPPADADLLPEKIMALLGESEHGYLCDLTATVAPHLPQTVLTGWDRDLEAAITERTALEAARSSDGWHYSMTSQWAEMRQSIA
;
A
#
# COMPACT_ATOMS: atom_id res chain seq x y z
N MET A 1 -41.80 -12.07 9.91
CA MET A 1 -41.14 -12.06 8.59
C MET A 1 -40.02 -13.11 8.61
N PRO A 2 -39.94 -14.03 7.65
CA PRO A 2 -38.82 -14.97 7.58
C PRO A 2 -37.51 -14.21 7.38
N ARG A 3 -36.51 -14.48 8.21
CA ARG A 3 -35.18 -13.87 8.11
C ARG A 3 -34.57 -14.26 6.76
N LYS A 4 -34.17 -13.28 5.94
CA LYS A 4 -33.42 -13.52 4.71
C LYS A 4 -32.21 -14.39 5.05
N PRO A 5 -31.99 -15.54 4.39
CA PRO A 5 -30.84 -16.37 4.69
C PRO A 5 -29.58 -15.55 4.50
N ALA A 6 -28.83 -15.37 5.59
CA ALA A 6 -27.57 -14.64 5.56
C ALA A 6 -26.57 -15.37 4.66
N LEU A 7 -25.95 -14.62 3.75
CA LEU A 7 -24.83 -15.09 2.94
C LEU A 7 -23.62 -15.26 3.86
N SER A 8 -23.03 -16.46 3.94
CA SER A 8 -21.85 -16.73 4.75
C SER A 8 -20.93 -17.74 4.05
N PRO A 9 -19.61 -17.75 4.34
CA PRO A 9 -18.68 -18.69 3.73
C PRO A 9 -19.11 -20.15 3.89
N ASP A 10 -19.60 -20.54 5.07
CA ASP A 10 -20.00 -21.93 5.31
C ASP A 10 -21.24 -22.33 4.52
N LYS A 11 -22.24 -21.46 4.41
CA LYS A 11 -23.42 -21.71 3.56
C LYS A 11 -23.09 -21.70 2.07
N LEU A 12 -22.05 -20.97 1.66
CA LEU A 12 -21.55 -21.02 0.29
C LEU A 12 -20.87 -22.37 0.02
N LYS A 13 -20.08 -22.90 0.96
CA LYS A 13 -19.46 -24.23 0.83
C LYS A 13 -20.50 -25.34 0.62
N ASP A 14 -21.68 -25.24 1.25
CA ASP A 14 -22.78 -26.20 1.08
C ASP A 14 -23.31 -26.30 -0.37
N LEU A 15 -23.07 -25.30 -1.22
CA LEU A 15 -23.45 -25.34 -2.64
C LEU A 15 -22.58 -26.30 -3.47
N GLY A 16 -21.42 -26.70 -2.96
CA GLY A 16 -20.44 -27.52 -3.67
C GLY A 16 -19.60 -26.72 -4.66
N THR A 17 -18.44 -27.28 -5.02
CA THR A 17 -17.43 -26.62 -5.86
C THR A 17 -17.95 -26.28 -7.26
N ASP A 18 -18.73 -27.16 -7.87
CA ASP A 18 -19.21 -26.98 -9.25
C ASP A 18 -20.17 -25.80 -9.36
N LYS A 19 -21.12 -25.69 -8.42
CA LYS A 19 -22.08 -24.59 -8.44
C LYS A 19 -21.42 -23.27 -8.10
N LEU A 20 -20.46 -23.26 -7.17
CA LEU A 20 -19.67 -22.07 -6.86
C LEU A 20 -18.83 -21.62 -8.04
N ALA A 21 -18.12 -22.54 -8.71
CA ALA A 21 -17.31 -22.22 -9.89
C ALA A 21 -18.17 -21.62 -11.02
N GLN A 22 -19.36 -22.18 -11.26
CA GLN A 22 -20.30 -21.64 -12.23
C GLN A 22 -20.72 -20.21 -11.87
N LEU A 23 -21.15 -19.97 -10.63
CA LEU A 23 -21.59 -18.63 -10.18
C LEU A 23 -20.46 -17.60 -10.25
N VAL A 24 -19.23 -18.01 -9.90
CA VAL A 24 -18.03 -17.17 -10.00
C VAL A 24 -17.74 -16.81 -11.45
N LEU A 25 -17.83 -17.77 -12.38
CA LEU A 25 -17.61 -17.51 -13.80
C LEU A 25 -18.67 -16.58 -14.38
N GLU A 26 -19.95 -16.81 -14.06
CA GLU A 26 -21.06 -15.95 -14.49
C GLU A 26 -20.90 -14.50 -13.98
N GLU A 27 -20.50 -14.31 -12.71
CA GLU A 27 -20.21 -12.97 -12.17
C GLU A 27 -18.98 -12.36 -12.85
N ALA A 28 -17.92 -13.13 -13.07
CA ALA A 28 -16.70 -12.66 -13.73
C ALA A 28 -16.98 -12.23 -15.19
N GLU A 29 -17.94 -12.84 -15.87
CA GLU A 29 -18.33 -12.45 -17.23
C GLU A 29 -18.97 -11.06 -17.27
N ARG A 30 -19.75 -10.68 -16.24
CA ARG A 30 -20.42 -9.37 -16.17
C ARG A 30 -19.67 -8.29 -15.38
N ASN A 31 -18.69 -8.67 -14.56
CA ASN A 31 -17.97 -7.77 -13.67
C ASN A 31 -16.46 -7.85 -13.90
N ALA A 32 -15.89 -6.84 -14.56
CA ALA A 32 -14.47 -6.79 -14.90
C ALA A 32 -13.56 -6.73 -13.67
N GLY A 33 -13.97 -6.05 -12.60
CA GLY A 33 -13.22 -5.98 -11.34
C GLY A 33 -13.17 -7.35 -10.66
N PHE A 34 -14.32 -8.02 -10.54
CA PHE A 34 -14.40 -9.37 -9.98
C PHE A 34 -13.64 -10.39 -10.83
N ARG A 35 -13.70 -10.30 -12.16
CA ARG A 35 -12.89 -11.14 -13.07
C ARG A 35 -11.40 -11.04 -12.77
N ARG A 36 -10.90 -9.83 -12.49
CA ARG A 36 -9.49 -9.62 -12.13
C ARG A 36 -9.16 -10.29 -10.80
N GLN A 37 -10.05 -10.19 -9.80
CA GLN A 37 -9.89 -10.87 -8.51
C GLN A 37 -9.83 -12.39 -8.68
N VAL A 38 -10.78 -12.97 -9.42
CA VAL A 38 -10.81 -14.42 -9.70
C VAL A 38 -9.54 -14.86 -10.42
N LYS A 39 -9.07 -14.11 -11.43
CA LYS A 39 -7.81 -14.42 -12.12
C LYS A 39 -6.59 -14.32 -11.21
N ALA A 40 -6.57 -13.37 -10.29
CA ALA A 40 -5.50 -13.25 -9.30
C ALA A 40 -5.50 -14.44 -8.32
N ALA A 41 -6.68 -14.82 -7.80
CA ALA A 41 -6.83 -16.00 -6.94
C ALA A 41 -6.45 -17.30 -7.67
N MET A 42 -6.84 -17.45 -8.94
CA MET A 42 -6.41 -18.58 -9.78
C MET A 42 -4.90 -18.59 -10.02
N ALA A 43 -4.28 -17.43 -10.21
CA ALA A 43 -2.82 -17.33 -10.27
C ALA A 43 -2.19 -17.74 -8.93
N GLY A 44 -2.85 -17.43 -7.80
CA GLY A 44 -2.43 -17.87 -6.47
C GLY A 44 -2.44 -19.37 -6.26
N ALA A 45 -3.34 -20.10 -6.91
CA ALA A 45 -3.27 -21.57 -6.97
C ALA A 45 -1.99 -22.08 -7.66
N GLY A 46 -1.33 -21.26 -8.49
CA GLY A 46 -0.01 -21.52 -9.08
C GLY A 46 1.17 -21.18 -8.17
N GLY A 47 0.92 -20.77 -6.92
CA GLY A 47 1.92 -20.43 -5.91
C GLY A 47 2.26 -18.93 -5.84
N PRO A 48 2.99 -18.50 -4.79
CA PRO A 48 3.24 -17.09 -4.50
C PRO A 48 3.92 -16.33 -5.65
N SER A 49 4.84 -16.98 -6.36
CA SER A 49 5.55 -16.36 -7.50
C SER A 49 4.61 -15.90 -8.64
N ALA A 50 3.49 -16.60 -8.84
CA ALA A 50 2.51 -16.22 -9.86
C ALA A 50 1.68 -15.02 -9.40
N ILE A 51 1.31 -14.95 -8.12
CA ILE A 51 0.62 -13.79 -7.52
C ILE A 51 1.50 -12.54 -7.64
N VAL A 52 2.78 -12.66 -7.28
CA VAL A 52 3.76 -11.56 -7.39
C VAL A 52 3.82 -11.01 -8.81
N LYS A 53 3.89 -11.86 -9.84
CA LYS A 53 3.89 -11.41 -11.24
C LYS A 53 2.62 -10.63 -11.62
N VAL A 54 1.46 -11.03 -11.11
CA VAL A 54 0.19 -10.34 -11.35
C VAL A 54 0.20 -8.97 -10.67
N ILE A 55 0.62 -8.90 -9.40
CA ILE A 55 0.74 -7.65 -8.63
C ILE A 55 1.74 -6.70 -9.29
N ASP A 56 2.94 -7.19 -9.62
CA ASP A 56 4.01 -6.37 -10.22
C ASP A 56 3.59 -5.77 -11.55
N ARG A 57 2.85 -6.54 -12.37
CA ARG A 57 2.31 -6.02 -13.63
C ARG A 57 1.33 -4.87 -13.39
N ARG A 58 0.50 -4.96 -12.35
CA ARG A 58 -0.48 -3.92 -12.00
C ARG A 58 0.19 -2.67 -11.45
N LEU A 59 1.10 -2.83 -10.48
CA LEU A 59 1.90 -1.73 -9.94
C LEU A 59 2.65 -0.99 -11.04
N SER A 60 3.32 -1.74 -11.92
CA SER A 60 4.03 -1.13 -13.05
C SER A 60 3.11 -0.44 -14.07
N GLY A 61 1.82 -0.79 -14.10
CA GLY A 61 0.81 -0.11 -14.89
C GLY A 61 0.39 1.22 -14.25
N LEU A 62 0.21 1.25 -12.93
CA LEU A 62 -0.09 2.45 -12.15
C LEU A 62 1.03 3.49 -12.29
N GLU A 63 2.28 3.07 -12.07
CA GLU A 63 3.48 3.91 -12.13
C GLU A 63 3.70 4.55 -13.51
N ARG A 64 3.40 3.83 -14.59
CA ARG A 64 3.66 4.31 -15.97
C ARG A 64 2.53 5.11 -16.56
N ALA A 65 1.32 4.98 -16.04
CA ALA A 65 0.17 5.63 -16.62
C ALA A 65 0.23 7.15 -16.36
N LYS A 66 -0.08 7.95 -17.39
CA LYS A 66 0.06 9.42 -17.38
C LYS A 66 -1.24 10.17 -17.69
N SER A 67 -2.23 9.49 -18.25
CA SER A 67 -3.49 10.12 -18.66
C SER A 67 -4.30 10.51 -17.43
N PHE A 68 -4.90 11.71 -17.49
CA PHE A 68 -5.89 12.15 -16.51
C PHE A 68 -7.09 11.20 -16.49
N ILE A 69 -7.68 11.04 -15.31
CA ILE A 69 -8.78 10.13 -15.03
C ILE A 69 -10.02 10.98 -14.79
N GLU A 70 -10.96 10.86 -15.72
CA GLU A 70 -12.26 11.52 -15.64
C GLU A 70 -13.04 11.06 -14.40
N TRP A 71 -13.87 11.96 -13.87
CA TRP A 71 -14.66 11.75 -12.64
C TRP A 71 -15.54 10.49 -12.70
N ASP A 72 -16.05 10.13 -13.88
CA ASP A 72 -16.89 8.94 -14.10
C ASP A 72 -16.10 7.63 -13.93
N LYS A 73 -14.76 7.68 -14.05
CA LYS A 73 -13.83 6.56 -13.88
C LYS A 73 -13.19 6.52 -12.49
N ALA A 74 -13.34 7.56 -11.67
CA ALA A 74 -12.75 7.64 -10.33
C ALA A 74 -13.13 6.43 -9.46
N ARG A 75 -14.41 6.06 -9.47
CA ARG A 75 -14.89 4.87 -8.74
C ARG A 75 -14.24 3.58 -9.24
N ALA A 76 -14.09 3.42 -10.55
CA ALA A 76 -13.47 2.23 -11.13
C ALA A 76 -11.98 2.13 -10.77
N LEU A 77 -11.27 3.27 -10.73
CA LEU A 77 -9.90 3.33 -10.24
C LEU A 77 -9.83 2.92 -8.76
N ARG A 78 -10.65 3.52 -7.90
CA ARG A 78 -10.71 3.19 -6.47
C ARG A 78 -10.90 1.71 -6.22
N ASP A 79 -11.89 1.12 -6.90
CA ASP A 79 -12.22 -0.29 -6.75
C ASP A 79 -11.09 -1.19 -7.30
N ASP A 80 -10.35 -0.76 -8.34
CA ASP A 80 -9.15 -1.45 -8.83
C ASP A 80 -7.99 -1.38 -7.81
N LEU A 81 -7.71 -0.20 -7.23
CA LEU A 81 -6.68 -0.01 -6.20
C LEU A 81 -6.98 -0.86 -4.96
N ARG A 82 -8.23 -0.84 -4.46
CA ARG A 82 -8.65 -1.68 -3.32
C ARG A 82 -8.49 -3.17 -3.64
N SER A 83 -8.86 -3.58 -4.85
CA SER A 83 -8.66 -4.97 -5.29
C SER A 83 -7.17 -5.35 -5.31
N LEU A 84 -6.28 -4.43 -5.68
CA LEU A 84 -4.83 -4.66 -5.64
C LEU A 84 -4.32 -4.84 -4.21
N THR A 85 -4.68 -3.93 -3.30
CA THR A 85 -4.25 -4.01 -1.90
C THR A 85 -4.81 -5.26 -1.22
N THR A 86 -6.09 -5.61 -1.44
CA THR A 86 -6.67 -6.87 -0.96
C THR A 86 -5.93 -8.10 -1.49
N THR A 87 -5.52 -8.10 -2.77
CA THR A 87 -4.73 -9.23 -3.32
C THR A 87 -3.38 -9.35 -2.59
N ILE A 88 -2.72 -8.23 -2.30
CA ILE A 88 -1.45 -8.23 -1.57
C ILE A 88 -1.65 -8.77 -0.14
N THR A 89 -2.63 -8.25 0.59
CA THR A 89 -2.80 -8.55 2.03
C THR A 89 -3.47 -9.89 2.30
N SER A 90 -4.42 -10.32 1.46
CA SER A 90 -5.22 -11.52 1.72
C SER A 90 -4.70 -12.76 1.00
N GLU A 91 -4.02 -12.62 -0.14
CA GLU A 91 -3.56 -13.76 -0.94
C GLU A 91 -2.04 -13.95 -0.86
N LEU A 92 -1.25 -12.87 -0.94
CA LEU A 92 0.22 -12.98 -0.91
C LEU A 92 0.77 -13.03 0.52
N ALA A 93 0.32 -12.14 1.40
CA ALA A 93 0.89 -11.99 2.74
C ALA A 93 0.85 -13.26 3.60
N PRO A 94 -0.22 -14.09 3.58
CA PRO A 94 -0.24 -15.32 4.39
C PRO A 94 0.81 -16.35 3.98
N ALA A 95 1.28 -16.32 2.73
CA ALA A 95 2.27 -17.26 2.21
C ALA A 95 3.69 -16.67 2.18
N GLU A 96 3.83 -15.40 1.81
CA GLU A 96 5.10 -14.71 1.63
C GLU A 96 5.01 -13.27 2.20
N PRO A 97 5.06 -13.09 3.53
CA PRO A 97 4.83 -11.80 4.17
C PRO A 97 5.85 -10.73 3.74
N ALA A 98 7.12 -11.10 3.60
CA ALA A 98 8.17 -10.18 3.13
C ALA A 98 7.91 -9.67 1.69
N LEU A 99 7.49 -10.56 0.78
CA LEU A 99 7.15 -10.15 -0.59
C LEU A 99 5.89 -9.29 -0.65
N ALA A 100 4.88 -9.60 0.18
CA ALA A 100 3.68 -8.78 0.28
C ALA A 100 3.98 -7.37 0.77
N MET A 101 4.79 -7.26 1.83
CA MET A 101 5.27 -6.00 2.38
C MET A 101 5.98 -5.15 1.34
N ASP A 102 6.95 -5.70 0.59
CA ASP A 102 7.64 -4.96 -0.47
C ASP A 102 6.66 -4.42 -1.53
N ARG A 103 5.62 -5.19 -1.88
CA ARG A 103 4.62 -4.78 -2.88
C ARG A 103 3.63 -3.77 -2.33
N LEU A 104 3.26 -3.87 -1.06
CA LEU A 104 2.38 -2.92 -0.40
C LEU A 104 3.08 -1.56 -0.21
N LEU A 105 4.36 -1.56 0.16
CA LEU A 105 5.16 -0.33 0.20
C LEU A 105 5.26 0.30 -1.19
N ARG A 106 5.52 -0.51 -2.23
CA ARG A 106 5.53 -0.05 -3.62
C ARG A 106 4.19 0.51 -4.07
N PHE A 107 3.08 -0.07 -3.64
CA PHE A 107 1.75 0.51 -3.85
C PHE A 107 1.65 1.90 -3.21
N ILE A 108 2.01 2.04 -1.94
CA ILE A 108 1.93 3.32 -1.20
C ILE A 108 2.79 4.39 -1.89
N ALA A 109 3.97 4.02 -2.37
CA ALA A 109 4.86 4.92 -3.12
C ALA A 109 4.27 5.42 -4.47
N THR A 110 3.17 4.84 -4.97
CA THR A 110 2.52 5.32 -6.21
C THR A 110 1.59 6.52 -6.01
N HIS A 111 1.40 6.98 -4.76
CA HIS A 111 0.41 8.01 -4.43
C HIS A 111 0.56 9.30 -5.24
N GLU A 112 1.76 9.85 -5.37
CA GLU A 112 1.97 11.11 -6.10
C GLU A 112 1.57 10.98 -7.57
N CYS A 113 2.00 9.91 -8.24
CA CYS A 113 1.70 9.73 -9.66
C CYS A 113 0.22 9.41 -9.89
N VAL A 114 -0.47 8.81 -8.91
CA VAL A 114 -1.91 8.56 -8.98
C VAL A 114 -2.68 9.86 -8.76
N PHE A 115 -2.39 10.62 -7.71
CA PHE A 115 -3.08 11.88 -7.38
C PHE A 115 -2.84 12.97 -8.43
N ALA A 116 -1.67 13.02 -9.06
CA ALA A 116 -1.40 13.94 -10.16
C ALA A 116 -2.33 13.74 -11.38
N ARG A 117 -3.08 12.63 -11.43
CA ARG A 117 -3.90 12.23 -12.58
C ARG A 117 -5.39 12.16 -12.28
N ILE A 118 -5.83 12.52 -11.08
CA ILE A 118 -7.24 12.47 -10.70
C ILE A 118 -7.57 13.60 -9.75
N ASP A 119 -8.74 14.19 -9.91
CA ASP A 119 -9.31 15.03 -8.86
C ASP A 119 -9.95 14.13 -7.80
N ASP A 120 -9.25 13.94 -6.68
CA ASP A 120 -9.76 13.22 -5.51
C ASP A 120 -10.22 14.16 -4.40
N SER A 121 -10.89 15.27 -4.74
CA SER A 121 -11.50 16.17 -3.74
C SER A 121 -12.47 15.46 -2.78
N SER A 122 -12.94 14.26 -3.14
CA SER A 122 -13.76 13.40 -2.27
C SER A 122 -12.98 12.63 -1.20
N GLY A 123 -11.65 12.53 -1.33
CA GLY A 123 -10.77 11.70 -0.50
C GLY A 123 -10.90 10.19 -0.74
N SER A 124 -11.73 9.75 -1.68
CA SER A 124 -12.06 8.32 -1.84
C SER A 124 -10.91 7.46 -2.36
N ILE A 125 -9.95 8.05 -3.08
CA ILE A 125 -8.72 7.39 -3.50
C ILE A 125 -7.72 7.42 -2.36
N GLN A 126 -7.60 8.55 -1.67
CA GLN A 126 -6.76 8.75 -0.48
C GLN A 126 -7.08 7.74 0.62
N ASP A 127 -8.36 7.46 0.87
CA ASP A 127 -8.80 6.43 1.82
C ASP A 127 -8.17 5.06 1.53
N VAL A 128 -7.99 4.68 0.26
CA VAL A 128 -7.37 3.39 -0.10
C VAL A 128 -5.88 3.35 0.27
N TYR A 129 -5.19 4.49 0.20
CA TYR A 129 -3.81 4.59 0.66
C TYR A 129 -3.70 4.55 2.18
N TYR A 130 -4.60 5.22 2.90
CA TYR A 130 -4.66 5.11 4.37
C TYR A 130 -4.97 3.68 4.82
N GLU A 131 -5.92 3.00 4.17
CA GLU A 131 -6.19 1.57 4.39
C GLU A 131 -4.92 0.71 4.13
N ALA A 132 -4.15 1.03 3.09
CA ALA A 132 -2.91 0.33 2.77
C ALA A 132 -1.80 0.56 3.81
N ILE A 133 -1.66 1.80 4.32
CA ILE A 133 -0.70 2.16 5.36
C ILE A 133 -1.05 1.46 6.69
N SER A 134 -2.33 1.41 7.05
CA SER A 134 -2.78 0.64 8.22
C SER A 134 -2.49 -0.84 8.04
N SER A 135 -2.81 -1.40 6.87
CA SER A 135 -2.54 -2.81 6.56
C SER A 135 -1.04 -3.12 6.57
N PHE A 136 -0.19 -2.15 6.23
CA PHE A 136 1.26 -2.29 6.28
C PHE A 136 1.73 -2.48 7.72
N GLY A 137 1.24 -1.67 8.66
CA GLY A 137 1.49 -1.82 10.10
C GLY A 137 1.03 -3.19 10.61
N ASP A 138 -0.19 -3.61 10.27
CA ASP A 138 -0.77 -4.90 10.69
C ASP A 138 0.05 -6.11 10.21
N LEU A 139 0.78 -5.98 9.11
CA LEU A 139 1.63 -7.03 8.56
C LEU A 139 3.04 -7.08 9.19
N VAL A 140 3.52 -6.02 9.83
CA VAL A 140 4.88 -6.00 10.42
C VAL A 140 5.12 -7.17 11.39
N PRO A 141 4.19 -7.53 12.31
CA PRO A 141 4.40 -8.66 13.22
C PRO A 141 4.53 -10.03 12.54
N SER A 142 4.14 -10.15 11.27
CA SER A 142 4.26 -11.39 10.49
C SER A 142 5.63 -11.57 9.84
N LEU A 143 6.50 -10.55 9.90
CA LEU A 143 7.81 -10.59 9.28
C LEU A 143 8.83 -11.36 10.12
N PRO A 144 9.79 -12.04 9.47
CA PRO A 144 11.04 -12.39 10.12
C PRO A 144 11.74 -11.13 10.67
N PRO A 145 12.38 -11.19 11.86
CA PRO A 145 13.07 -10.04 12.44
C PRO A 145 14.08 -9.38 11.49
N ALA A 146 14.83 -10.18 10.73
CA ALA A 146 15.80 -9.68 9.76
C ALA A 146 15.16 -8.83 8.64
N ASP A 147 13.91 -9.10 8.27
CA ASP A 147 13.18 -8.31 7.28
C ASP A 147 12.54 -7.07 7.92
N ALA A 148 12.07 -7.17 9.17
CA ALA A 148 11.50 -6.05 9.92
C ALA A 148 12.56 -4.97 10.21
N ASP A 149 13.79 -5.38 10.53
CA ASP A 149 14.92 -4.47 10.80
C ASP A 149 15.28 -3.59 9.59
N LEU A 150 14.94 -4.03 8.37
CA LEU A 150 15.19 -3.31 7.12
C LEU A 150 14.07 -2.33 6.73
N LEU A 151 12.95 -2.29 7.47
CA LEU A 151 11.82 -1.43 7.12
C LEU A 151 12.16 0.06 7.09
N PRO A 152 12.91 0.63 8.04
CA PRO A 152 13.33 2.03 7.97
C PRO A 152 13.99 2.37 6.63
N GLU A 153 14.99 1.59 6.23
CA GLU A 153 15.73 1.80 4.99
C GLU A 153 14.81 1.69 3.76
N LYS A 154 13.97 0.65 3.71
CA LYS A 154 13.02 0.45 2.61
C LYS A 154 12.01 1.59 2.49
N ILE A 155 11.44 2.05 3.60
CA ILE A 155 10.47 3.16 3.64
C ILE A 155 11.13 4.43 3.12
N MET A 156 12.29 4.78 3.65
CA MET A 156 13.03 5.98 3.24
C MET A 156 13.47 5.91 1.77
N ALA A 157 13.91 4.74 1.29
CA ALA A 157 14.36 4.57 -0.09
C ALA A 157 13.22 4.64 -1.11
N LEU A 158 12.02 4.16 -0.76
CA LEU A 158 10.92 4.04 -1.72
C LEU A 158 9.97 5.23 -1.73
N LEU A 159 9.67 5.82 -0.57
CA LEU A 159 8.88 7.06 -0.51
C LEU A 159 9.74 8.31 -0.69
N GLY A 160 11.00 8.27 -0.25
CA GLY A 160 11.89 9.43 -0.32
C GLY A 160 11.28 10.67 0.33
N GLU A 161 11.40 11.79 -0.36
CA GLU A 161 10.70 13.03 -0.04
C GLU A 161 9.28 12.95 -0.61
N SER A 162 8.26 12.89 0.25
CA SER A 162 6.84 12.82 -0.14
C SER A 162 6.07 14.02 0.39
N GLU A 163 5.19 14.60 -0.42
CA GLU A 163 4.41 15.79 -0.03
C GLU A 163 3.09 15.45 0.69
N HIS A 164 2.71 14.17 0.76
CA HIS A 164 1.38 13.75 1.24
C HIS A 164 1.36 13.26 2.70
N GLY A 165 2.48 13.38 3.42
CA GLY A 165 2.59 12.99 4.84
C GLY A 165 2.67 11.47 5.09
N TYR A 166 2.62 10.65 4.04
CA TYR A 166 2.64 9.19 4.17
C TYR A 166 3.92 8.63 4.79
N LEU A 167 5.00 9.41 4.76
CA LEU A 167 6.24 9.04 5.45
C LEU A 167 6.05 9.06 6.98
N CYS A 168 5.39 10.11 7.51
CA CYS A 168 5.02 10.18 8.93
C CYS A 168 4.02 9.08 9.29
N ASP A 169 2.99 8.86 8.47
CA ASP A 169 1.97 7.85 8.74
C ASP A 169 2.58 6.43 8.76
N LEU A 170 3.41 6.08 7.78
CA LEU A 170 4.13 4.80 7.76
C LEU A 170 5.04 4.65 8.98
N THR A 171 5.75 5.70 9.36
CA THR A 171 6.64 5.66 10.53
C THR A 171 5.84 5.36 11.80
N ALA A 172 4.71 6.05 11.99
CA ALA A 172 3.84 5.85 13.14
C ALA A 172 3.22 4.45 13.18
N THR A 173 2.91 3.84 12.03
CA THR A 173 2.36 2.47 12.01
C THR A 173 3.41 1.39 12.23
N VAL A 174 4.65 1.57 11.78
CA VAL A 174 5.70 0.55 11.95
C VAL A 174 6.45 0.65 13.27
N ALA A 175 6.65 1.86 13.80
CA ALA A 175 7.50 2.08 14.98
C ALA A 175 7.13 1.20 16.19
N PRO A 176 5.84 1.00 16.53
CA PRO A 176 5.44 0.15 17.65
C PRO A 176 5.85 -1.33 17.53
N HIS A 177 6.22 -1.78 16.32
CA HIS A 177 6.56 -3.17 16.03
C HIS A 177 8.07 -3.42 15.90
N LEU A 178 8.89 -2.36 15.91
CA LEU A 178 10.33 -2.47 15.71
C LEU A 178 11.09 -2.55 17.04
N PRO A 179 12.23 -3.27 17.09
CA PRO A 179 13.11 -3.26 18.26
C PRO A 179 13.68 -1.86 18.52
N GLN A 180 13.90 -1.53 19.80
CA GLN A 180 14.48 -0.23 20.19
C GLN A 180 15.82 0.07 19.50
N THR A 181 16.63 -0.96 19.22
CA THR A 181 17.91 -0.80 18.50
C THR A 181 17.73 -0.28 17.08
N VAL A 182 16.66 -0.72 16.40
CA VAL A 182 16.30 -0.26 15.04
C VAL A 182 15.78 1.16 15.10
N LEU A 183 14.88 1.46 16.05
CA LEU A 183 14.33 2.79 16.29
C LEU A 183 15.43 3.83 16.57
N THR A 184 16.37 3.52 17.47
CA THR A 184 17.51 4.40 17.75
C THR A 184 18.43 4.59 16.53
N GLY A 185 18.59 3.56 15.70
CA GLY A 185 19.31 3.68 14.43
C GLY A 185 18.61 4.65 13.48
N TRP A 186 17.31 4.49 13.31
CA TRP A 186 16.49 5.33 12.44
C TRP A 186 16.45 6.80 12.92
N ASP A 187 16.28 7.05 14.22
CA ASP A 187 16.32 8.41 14.78
C ASP A 187 17.64 9.13 14.47
N ARG A 188 18.77 8.43 14.63
CA ARG A 188 20.10 8.96 14.32
C ARG A 188 20.24 9.30 12.84
N ASP A 189 19.74 8.43 11.95
CA ASP A 189 19.82 8.65 10.51
C ASP A 189 18.94 9.85 10.09
N LEU A 190 17.76 10.01 10.70
CA LEU A 190 16.91 11.20 10.51
C LEU A 190 17.57 12.48 11.03
N GLU A 191 18.21 12.43 12.20
CA GLU A 191 18.97 13.57 12.74
C GLU A 191 20.10 14.03 11.82
N ALA A 192 20.85 13.07 11.27
CA ALA A 192 21.89 13.35 10.28
C ALA A 192 21.30 13.99 9.02
N ALA A 193 20.22 13.43 8.48
CA ALA A 193 19.54 13.95 7.29
C ALA A 193 18.99 15.36 7.48
N ILE A 194 18.38 15.64 8.65
CA ILE A 194 17.91 17.00 9.01
C ILE A 194 19.09 17.97 9.05
N THR A 195 20.18 17.60 9.73
CA THR A 195 21.36 18.46 9.87
C THR A 195 21.96 18.80 8.51
N GLU A 196 22.12 17.80 7.64
CA GLU A 196 22.62 17.98 6.27
C GLU A 196 21.69 18.89 5.45
N ARG A 197 20.38 18.63 5.47
CA ARG A 197 19.40 19.43 4.72
C ARG A 197 19.37 20.89 5.18
N THR A 198 19.38 21.14 6.49
CA THR A 198 19.42 22.50 7.02
C THR A 198 20.69 23.25 6.60
N ALA A 199 21.85 22.59 6.59
CA ALA A 199 23.09 23.19 6.11
C ALA A 199 23.05 23.53 4.60
N LEU A 200 22.48 22.63 3.79
CA LEU A 200 22.30 22.85 2.35
C LEU A 200 21.34 24.01 2.07
N GLU A 201 20.24 24.11 2.82
CA GLU A 201 19.25 25.18 2.66
C GLU A 201 19.80 26.53 3.10
N ALA A 202 20.56 26.59 4.20
CA ALA A 202 21.23 27.81 4.65
C ALA A 202 22.26 28.36 3.64
N ALA A 203 22.83 27.49 2.80
CA ALA A 203 23.79 27.87 1.77
C ALA A 203 23.12 28.37 0.46
N ARG A 204 21.79 28.25 0.29
CA ARG A 204 21.08 28.69 -0.92
C ARG A 204 20.73 30.18 -0.86
N SER A 205 20.72 30.83 -2.04
CA SER A 205 20.16 32.18 -2.21
C SER A 205 18.67 32.17 -1.87
N SER A 206 18.17 33.22 -1.20
CA SER A 206 16.79 33.30 -0.69
C SER A 206 15.71 33.54 -1.76
N ASP A 207 16.00 33.21 -3.02
CA ASP A 207 15.09 33.48 -4.14
C ASP A 207 14.03 32.38 -4.25
N GLY A 208 13.00 32.51 -3.40
CA GLY A 208 11.75 31.75 -3.49
C GLY A 208 11.43 30.90 -2.26
N TRP A 209 10.15 30.55 -2.14
CA TRP A 209 9.68 29.57 -1.16
C TRP A 209 10.14 28.17 -1.57
N HIS A 210 10.67 27.40 -0.62
CA HIS A 210 11.11 26.03 -0.81
C HIS A 210 10.47 25.16 0.28
N TYR A 211 9.82 24.07 -0.13
CA TYR A 211 9.32 23.08 0.81
C TYR A 211 10.48 22.27 1.38
N SER A 212 10.63 22.28 2.71
CA SER A 212 11.67 21.49 3.39
C SER A 212 11.07 20.24 4.02
N MET A 213 11.67 19.08 3.76
CA MET A 213 11.28 17.81 4.38
C MET A 213 11.68 17.72 5.87
N THR A 214 12.48 18.67 6.36
CA THR A 214 12.99 18.68 7.74
C THR A 214 11.88 18.64 8.79
N SER A 215 10.72 19.24 8.53
CA SER A 215 9.57 19.18 9.44
C SER A 215 8.95 17.79 9.54
N GLN A 216 8.76 17.08 8.41
CA GLN A 216 8.28 15.70 8.43
C GLN A 216 9.28 14.77 9.11
N TRP A 217 10.57 14.91 8.82
CA TRP A 217 11.59 14.09 9.50
C TRP A 217 11.63 14.38 11.00
N ALA A 218 11.41 15.63 11.44
CA ALA A 218 11.30 15.94 12.86
C ALA A 218 10.06 15.32 13.51
N GLU A 219 8.93 15.26 12.81
CA GLU A 219 7.72 14.58 13.25
C GLU A 219 7.94 13.05 13.36
N MET A 220 8.62 12.45 12.38
CA MET A 220 9.01 11.03 12.45
C MET A 220 9.89 10.74 13.66
N ARG A 221 10.86 11.61 13.98
CA ARG A 221 11.67 11.46 15.19
C ARG A 221 10.82 11.46 16.47
N GLN A 222 9.77 12.27 16.51
CA GLN A 222 8.84 12.30 17.65
C GLN A 222 8.01 11.02 17.78
N SER A 223 7.71 10.33 16.68
CA SER A 223 6.96 9.06 16.72
C SER A 223 7.84 7.83 16.99
N ILE A 224 9.15 7.95 16.79
CA ILE A 224 10.16 6.91 17.05
C ILE A 224 10.67 6.92 18.51
N ALA A 225 10.61 8.07 19.18
CA ALA A 225 11.11 8.31 20.55
C ALA A 225 10.19 7.72 21.63
#